data_AF-W5L185-F1
#
_entry.id   AF-W5L185-F1
#
_cell.length_a   1.000
_cell.length_b   1.000
_cell.length_c   1.000
_cell.angle_alpha   90.00
_cell.angle_beta   90.00
_cell.angle_gamma   90.00
#
_symmetry.space_group_name_H-M   'P 1'
#
loop_
_entity.id
_entity.type
_entity.pdbx_description
1 polymer ?
#
loop_
_entity_poly.entity_id
_entity_poly.type
_entity_poly.pdbx_seq_one_letter_code
_entity_poly.pdbx_strand_id
1 'polypeptide(L)'
;MVLLSQKALRLLSVKRLLHPYISVAWASTHKAVIFDMFGVLIPSPLPKATEWEDKNGVPHGTIGQAIRTGGDGNTWRKYMRGELGTEEFLEAFSRDCSKIVGFDVDIGSFHSALTSASMAQPLSVMLEAVQCVRAEGLKTAVLSNNFLLPGGKSYMPMDPSLFDVIIESCRVGLCKPDPRIYQLCANRLGVSTHEAVFLDDLSHNVEAAVRLGMHGITVRDPAVAVKELEQVLKVPLSGFVPGTCSVSPNQQFPMDQLTKCLNKTMQLPHTEAVTVRQFSHSVSDSTYLISCREQQIVLKKKSNTEELRKECSLLKTLNEVGVPVPDIIGQCEVPSVMDTPFYLRSFCPGRVFYDPSLPGLDANGKKHVYEAMIQTLCQIHRVDLGTTSLQELGGPGNSVGSQVKMLVQQFKSHETQPIPAMNRLMEWLLSHLPDQQRTTLLHGSFRLNHLVFDSEKPEVRAVLGWGLSAVGDPLVDVASSCMSHYLPSSSSAQPENKLESEGIPSAEEMFELYSNAMGLESIPNWQFYMAFCFFHEAVILQTLHKTTAGTASTRHIEDMAEVAWDFATKEGFRIFNAMPRAAGL
;
A
#
# COMPACT_ATOMS: atom_id res chain seq x y z
N MET A 1 25.97 12.79 -27.86
CA MET A 1 26.24 11.93 -26.68
C MET A 1 25.05 12.07 -25.74
N VAL A 2 24.19 11.10 -25.46
CA VAL A 2 24.04 9.70 -25.88
C VAL A 2 22.52 9.51 -26.01
N LEU A 3 22.07 8.93 -27.13
CA LEU A 3 20.67 8.55 -27.31
C LEU A 3 20.26 7.60 -26.17
N LEU A 4 19.27 8.01 -25.37
CA LEU A 4 18.57 7.10 -24.49
C LEU A 4 17.95 5.99 -25.35
N SER A 5 18.44 4.76 -25.18
CA SER A 5 17.92 3.57 -25.85
C SER A 5 16.41 3.46 -25.60
N GLN A 6 15.64 3.05 -26.62
CA GLN A 6 14.21 2.73 -26.50
C GLN A 6 13.93 1.70 -25.37
N LYS A 7 14.93 0.95 -24.87
CA LYS A 7 14.83 0.13 -23.64
C LYS A 7 14.67 0.96 -22.34
N ALA A 8 15.25 2.15 -22.24
CA ALA A 8 15.11 3.00 -21.04
C ALA A 8 13.70 3.60 -20.91
N LEU A 9 13.06 3.92 -22.04
CA LEU A 9 11.63 4.28 -22.10
C LEU A 9 10.68 3.07 -21.97
N ARG A 10 11.18 1.83 -22.12
CA ARG A 10 10.44 0.58 -21.82
C ARG A 10 10.28 0.32 -20.32
N LEU A 11 11.18 0.83 -19.47
CA LEU A 11 11.21 0.56 -18.03
C LEU A 11 10.30 1.47 -17.18
N LEU A 12 9.95 2.66 -17.67
CA LEU A 12 9.12 3.61 -16.91
C LEU A 12 7.62 3.23 -16.85
N SER A 13 7.14 2.32 -17.72
CA SER A 13 5.71 1.93 -17.77
C SER A 13 5.32 0.76 -16.87
N VAL A 14 6.28 0.11 -16.21
CA VAL A 14 6.02 -1.04 -15.30
C VAL A 14 5.64 -0.59 -13.89
N LYS A 15 5.99 0.64 -13.48
CA LYS A 15 5.58 1.23 -12.19
C LYS A 15 4.06 1.20 -11.94
N ARG A 16 3.24 1.17 -13.00
CA ARG A 16 1.78 1.15 -12.91
C ARG A 16 1.16 -0.23 -12.67
N LEU A 17 1.90 -1.33 -12.85
CA LEU A 17 1.35 -2.68 -12.77
C LEU A 17 1.24 -3.22 -11.33
N LEU A 18 2.02 -2.67 -10.38
CA LEU A 18 2.00 -3.13 -8.98
C LEU A 18 1.39 -2.11 -8.00
N HIS A 19 1.19 -0.87 -8.45
CA HIS A 19 0.48 0.17 -7.72
C HIS A 19 -0.45 0.89 -8.67
N PRO A 20 -1.74 0.49 -8.75
CA PRO A 20 -2.74 1.36 -9.33
C PRO A 20 -2.97 2.48 -8.32
N TYR A 21 -2.07 3.48 -8.27
CA TYR A 21 -2.53 4.81 -7.91
C TYR A 21 -3.47 5.23 -9.03
N ILE A 22 -4.73 4.83 -8.91
CA ILE A 22 -5.82 5.51 -9.59
C ILE A 22 -5.68 6.95 -9.11
N SER A 23 -5.17 7.80 -10.01
CA SER A 23 -5.25 9.23 -9.86
C SER A 23 -6.73 9.56 -9.88
N VAL A 24 -7.38 9.48 -8.73
CA VAL A 24 -8.67 10.13 -8.50
C VAL A 24 -8.37 11.60 -8.74
N ALA A 25 -8.84 12.13 -9.86
CA ALA A 25 -8.75 13.54 -10.15
C ALA A 25 -9.55 14.25 -9.07
N TRP A 26 -8.88 14.74 -8.02
CA TRP A 26 -9.59 15.46 -6.99
C TRP A 26 -10.11 16.76 -7.55
N ALA A 27 -11.29 17.13 -7.06
CA ALA A 27 -11.83 18.47 -7.23
C ALA A 27 -11.04 19.54 -6.45
N SER A 28 -9.94 19.17 -5.78
CA SER A 28 -9.02 20.08 -5.09
C SER A 28 -7.89 20.50 -6.01
N THR A 29 -7.59 21.80 -6.01
CA THR A 29 -6.44 22.38 -6.71
C THR A 29 -5.12 22.10 -5.97
N HIS A 30 -5.18 21.59 -4.73
CA HIS A 30 -4.00 21.31 -3.93
C HIS A 30 -3.44 19.91 -4.25
N LYS A 31 -2.11 19.82 -4.28
CA LYS A 31 -1.33 18.60 -4.56
C LYS A 31 -0.43 18.20 -3.40
N ALA A 32 -0.27 19.06 -2.39
CA ALA A 32 0.60 18.79 -1.25
C ALA A 32 0.07 19.40 0.06
N VAL A 33 0.43 18.77 1.17
CA VAL A 33 0.25 19.30 2.53
C VAL A 33 1.59 19.32 3.25
N ILE A 34 1.94 20.47 3.79
CA ILE A 34 3.19 20.73 4.49
C ILE A 34 2.86 20.99 5.96
N PHE A 35 3.45 20.21 6.85
CA PHE A 35 3.20 20.28 8.29
C PHE A 35 4.44 20.84 8.99
N ASP A 36 4.24 21.76 9.94
CA ASP A 36 5.25 21.92 11.00
C ASP A 36 5.33 20.65 11.85
N MET A 37 6.45 20.46 12.53
CA MET A 37 6.62 19.38 13.48
C MET A 37 6.08 19.77 14.85
N PHE A 38 6.65 20.80 15.47
CA PHE A 38 6.30 21.23 16.82
C PHE A 38 4.94 21.95 16.84
N GLY A 39 4.07 21.61 17.79
CA GLY A 39 2.73 22.18 17.90
C GLY A 39 1.71 21.70 16.87
N VAL A 40 2.15 20.92 15.87
CA VAL A 40 1.28 20.37 14.81
C VAL A 40 1.33 18.85 14.80
N LEU A 41 2.50 18.24 14.55
CA LEU A 41 2.64 16.78 14.53
C LEU A 41 3.00 16.21 15.90
N ILE A 42 3.75 16.96 16.70
CA ILE A 42 4.11 16.65 18.10
C ILE A 42 3.76 17.85 19.00
N PRO A 43 3.73 17.70 20.33
CA PRO A 43 3.42 18.80 21.24
C PRO A 43 4.30 20.05 21.02
N SER A 44 3.72 21.23 21.30
CA SER A 44 4.45 22.50 21.24
C SER A 44 5.48 22.59 22.38
N PRO A 45 6.69 23.14 22.14
CA PRO A 45 7.72 23.26 23.17
C PRO A 45 7.42 24.35 24.21
N LEU A 46 6.55 25.32 23.91
CA LEU A 46 6.29 26.45 24.81
C LEU A 46 5.64 26.04 26.15
N PRO A 47 4.57 25.23 26.18
CA PRO A 47 4.06 24.69 27.45
C PRO A 47 5.13 23.94 28.25
N LYS A 48 6.03 23.21 27.57
CA LYS A 48 7.12 22.49 28.23
C LYS A 48 8.17 23.42 28.83
N ALA A 49 8.41 24.55 28.17
CA ALA A 49 9.25 25.61 28.71
C ALA A 49 8.64 26.20 29.99
N THR A 50 7.34 26.49 30.00
CA THR A 50 6.63 26.99 31.19
C THR A 50 6.69 25.99 32.35
N GLU A 51 6.42 24.70 32.11
CA GLU A 51 6.52 23.65 33.13
C GLU A 51 7.96 23.54 33.69
N TRP A 52 8.96 23.66 32.81
CA TRP A 52 10.35 23.63 33.22
C TRP A 52 10.74 24.86 34.05
N GLU A 53 10.26 26.05 33.66
CA GLU A 53 10.49 27.30 34.40
C GLU A 53 9.99 27.16 35.85
N ASP A 54 8.76 26.67 36.03
CA ASP A 54 8.16 26.41 37.35
C ASP A 54 9.01 25.46 38.20
N LYS A 55 9.40 24.33 37.61
CA LYS A 55 10.14 23.28 38.31
C LYS A 55 11.53 23.74 38.77
N ASN A 56 12.13 24.69 38.06
CA ASN A 56 13.50 25.15 38.33
C ASN A 56 13.54 26.53 39.00
N GLY A 57 12.39 27.09 39.41
CA GLY A 57 12.32 28.39 40.07
C GLY A 57 12.71 29.56 39.15
N VAL A 58 12.54 29.39 37.83
CA VAL A 58 12.79 30.43 36.83
C VAL A 58 11.49 31.20 36.58
N PRO A 59 11.49 32.54 36.59
CA PRO A 59 10.30 33.33 36.29
C PRO A 59 9.63 32.93 34.97
N HIS A 60 8.30 32.83 34.99
CA HIS A 60 7.51 32.50 33.81
C HIS A 60 7.80 33.41 32.61
N GLY A 61 7.98 32.79 31.45
CA GLY A 61 8.20 33.48 30.18
C GLY A 61 9.66 33.85 29.92
N THR A 62 10.60 33.49 30.79
CA THR A 62 12.04 33.71 30.60
C THR A 62 12.55 33.04 29.32
N ILE A 63 12.26 31.76 29.12
CA ILE A 63 12.63 31.00 27.92
C ILE A 63 11.97 31.61 26.70
N GLY A 64 10.67 31.91 26.78
CA GLY A 64 9.94 32.56 25.69
C GLY A 64 10.52 33.92 25.32
N GLN A 65 10.96 34.72 26.30
CA GLN A 65 11.64 35.99 26.09
C GLN A 65 13.03 35.78 25.46
N ALA A 66 13.83 34.82 25.93
CA ALA A 66 15.13 34.48 25.34
C ALA A 66 15.01 34.04 23.88
N ILE A 67 13.94 33.31 23.53
CA ILE A 67 13.63 32.90 22.14
C ILE A 67 13.32 34.11 21.24
N ARG A 68 12.79 35.21 21.77
CA ARG A 68 12.36 36.39 21.00
C ARG A 68 13.38 37.54 20.99
N THR A 69 14.06 37.78 22.11
CA THR A 69 15.02 38.86 22.27
C THR A 69 16.19 38.68 21.29
N GLY A 70 16.62 39.75 20.64
CA GLY A 70 17.74 39.73 19.67
C GLY A 70 17.34 39.41 18.22
N GLY A 71 16.05 39.16 17.94
CA GLY A 71 15.56 38.97 16.58
C GLY A 71 16.19 37.77 15.87
N ASP A 72 16.47 37.89 14.56
CA ASP A 72 16.98 36.78 13.74
C ASP A 72 18.41 36.33 14.10
N GLY A 73 19.16 37.17 14.81
CA GLY A 73 20.54 36.89 15.25
C GLY A 73 20.65 36.23 16.63
N ASN A 74 19.52 35.92 17.28
CA ASN A 74 19.55 35.39 18.65
C ASN A 74 20.03 33.94 18.74
N THR A 75 20.44 33.53 19.94
CA THR A 75 21.02 32.21 20.20
C THR A 75 20.10 31.06 19.79
N TRP A 76 18.80 31.18 20.06
CA TRP A 76 17.81 30.17 19.67
C TRP A 76 17.74 30.00 18.15
N ARG A 77 17.65 31.10 17.40
CA ARG A 77 17.60 31.11 15.94
C ARG A 77 18.87 30.52 15.31
N LYS A 78 20.04 30.87 15.84
CA LYS A 78 21.32 30.31 15.40
C LYS A 78 21.37 28.79 15.60
N TYR A 79 20.91 28.31 16.75
CA TYR A 79 20.79 26.89 17.02
C TYR A 79 19.81 26.18 16.08
N MET A 80 18.63 26.78 15.83
CA MET A 80 17.67 26.25 14.85
C MET A 80 18.22 26.26 13.42
N ARG A 81 19.13 27.19 13.05
CA ARG A 81 19.80 27.19 11.72
C ARG A 81 21.01 26.25 11.66
N GLY A 82 21.38 25.59 12.76
CA GLY A 82 22.55 24.72 12.82
C GLY A 82 23.88 25.48 12.84
N GLU A 83 23.84 26.78 13.16
CA GLU A 83 25.04 27.62 13.33
C GLU A 83 25.74 27.38 14.67
N LEU A 84 25.04 26.78 15.64
CA LEU A 84 25.56 26.41 16.95
C LEU A 84 25.39 24.91 17.17
N GLY A 85 26.41 24.26 17.73
CA GLY A 85 26.29 22.91 18.28
C GLY A 85 25.48 22.89 19.57
N THR A 86 25.12 21.69 20.06
CA THR A 86 24.33 21.56 21.30
C THR A 86 25.04 22.18 22.50
N GLU A 87 26.33 21.91 22.70
CA GLU A 87 27.10 22.43 23.84
C GLU A 87 27.18 23.98 23.81
N GLU A 88 27.51 24.55 22.65
CA GLU A 88 27.56 26.00 22.44
C GLU A 88 26.20 26.66 22.68
N PHE A 89 25.11 26.02 22.26
CA PHE A 89 23.76 26.47 22.54
C PHE A 89 23.45 26.45 24.04
N LEU A 90 23.78 25.35 24.74
CA LEU A 90 23.54 25.26 26.18
C LEU A 90 24.22 26.39 26.95
N GLU A 91 25.49 26.68 26.64
CA GLU A 91 26.23 27.77 27.28
C GLU A 91 25.67 29.15 26.91
N ALA A 92 25.45 29.42 25.62
CA ALA A 92 25.00 30.73 25.16
C ALA A 92 23.58 31.03 25.63
N PHE A 93 22.67 30.06 25.57
CA PHE A 93 21.27 30.25 25.92
C PHE A 93 21.07 30.33 27.44
N SER A 94 21.89 29.61 28.23
CA SER A 94 21.96 29.77 29.68
C SER A 94 22.35 31.19 30.07
N ARG A 95 23.36 31.77 29.41
CA ARG A 95 23.75 33.18 29.62
C ARG A 95 22.63 34.16 29.25
N ASP A 96 21.91 33.91 28.17
CA ASP A 96 20.80 34.77 27.76
C ASP A 96 19.66 34.73 28.78
N CYS A 97 19.29 33.54 29.26
CA CYS A 97 18.28 33.39 30.32
C CYS A 97 18.73 34.04 31.63
N SER A 98 19.99 33.83 32.04
CA SER A 98 20.56 34.40 33.26
C SER A 98 20.53 35.93 33.25
N LYS A 99 20.81 36.54 32.10
CA LYS A 99 20.72 38.00 31.93
C LYS A 99 19.29 38.54 32.04
N ILE A 100 18.28 37.76 31.63
CA ILE A 100 16.87 38.16 31.71
C ILE A 100 16.42 38.21 33.17
N VAL A 101 16.83 37.23 33.98
CA VAL A 101 16.32 37.06 35.36
C VAL A 101 17.25 37.60 36.45
N GLY A 102 18.51 37.87 36.12
CA GLY A 102 19.50 38.47 37.03
C GLY A 102 20.19 37.48 37.97
N PHE A 103 20.08 36.17 37.72
CA PHE A 103 20.78 35.10 38.43
C PHE A 103 21.13 33.95 37.48
N ASP A 104 22.02 33.05 37.89
CA ASP A 104 22.48 31.95 37.05
C ASP A 104 21.35 30.94 36.76
N VAL A 105 21.11 30.69 35.48
CA VAL A 105 20.14 29.71 34.95
C VAL A 105 20.90 28.73 34.06
N ASP A 106 20.86 27.44 34.40
CA ASP A 106 21.36 26.34 33.56
C ASP A 106 20.20 25.67 32.79
N ILE A 107 20.25 25.74 31.46
CA ILE A 107 19.21 25.21 30.59
C ILE A 107 19.42 23.75 30.15
N GLY A 108 20.45 23.05 30.64
CA GLY A 108 20.73 21.65 30.27
C GLY A 108 19.54 20.71 30.49
N SER A 109 18.84 20.87 31.62
CA SER A 109 17.64 20.07 31.91
C SER A 109 16.42 20.48 31.07
N PHE A 110 16.39 21.69 30.52
CA PHE A 110 15.36 22.14 29.57
C PHE A 110 15.55 21.48 28.21
N HIS A 111 16.80 21.43 27.70
CA HIS A 111 17.10 20.74 26.44
C HIS A 111 16.69 19.26 26.52
N SER A 112 17.00 18.60 27.64
CA SER A 112 16.56 17.23 27.92
C SER A 112 15.03 17.10 27.95
N ALA A 113 14.31 18.12 28.43
CA ALA A 113 12.85 18.14 28.44
C ALA A 113 12.25 18.27 27.02
N LEU A 114 12.91 19.00 26.12
CA LEU A 114 12.49 19.14 24.70
C LEU A 114 12.58 17.82 23.93
N THR A 115 13.47 16.92 24.34
CA THR A 115 13.66 15.59 23.71
C THR A 115 13.06 14.45 24.54
N SER A 116 12.20 14.78 25.50
CA SER A 116 11.59 13.80 26.40
C SER A 116 10.58 12.89 25.69
N ALA A 117 10.30 11.71 26.27
CA ALA A 117 9.31 10.78 25.72
C ALA A 117 7.92 11.42 25.55
N SER A 118 7.51 12.33 26.44
CA SER A 118 6.25 13.07 26.33
C SER A 118 6.22 14.06 25.15
N MET A 119 7.38 14.62 24.78
CA MET A 119 7.50 15.49 23.59
C MET A 119 7.61 14.69 22.29
N ALA A 120 8.08 13.45 22.37
CA ALA A 120 8.28 12.59 21.22
C ALA A 120 6.99 11.92 20.71
N GLN A 121 5.90 11.93 21.49
CA GLN A 121 4.63 11.31 21.09
C GLN A 121 3.92 12.14 20.01
N PRO A 122 3.65 11.57 18.82
CA PRO A 122 2.86 12.24 17.80
C PRO A 122 1.42 12.46 18.27
N LEU A 123 0.83 13.57 17.84
CA LEU A 123 -0.59 13.85 18.03
C LEU A 123 -1.39 12.94 17.09
N SER A 124 -2.11 11.97 17.67
CA SER A 124 -2.79 10.90 16.93
C SER A 124 -3.68 11.40 15.79
N VAL A 125 -4.48 12.45 16.05
CA VAL A 125 -5.38 13.05 15.05
C VAL A 125 -4.64 13.65 13.85
N MET A 126 -3.43 14.20 14.07
CA MET A 126 -2.61 14.77 13.00
C MET A 126 -1.84 13.69 12.25
N LEU A 127 -1.36 12.67 12.96
CA LEU A 127 -0.72 11.50 12.35
C LEU A 127 -1.69 10.76 11.43
N GLU A 128 -2.93 10.57 11.87
CA GLU A 128 -4.01 9.99 11.06
C GLU A 128 -4.32 10.86 9.83
N ALA A 129 -4.36 12.18 9.98
CA ALA A 129 -4.55 13.11 8.87
C ALA A 129 -3.41 12.99 7.83
N VAL A 130 -2.15 12.93 8.26
CA VAL A 130 -0.99 12.69 7.37
C VAL A 130 -1.17 11.40 6.59
N GLN A 131 -1.57 10.32 7.25
CA GLN A 131 -1.79 9.02 6.62
C GLN A 131 -2.94 9.07 5.60
N CYS A 132 -4.06 9.72 5.93
CA CYS A 132 -5.14 9.96 4.98
C CYS A 132 -4.67 10.76 3.77
N VAL A 133 -4.00 11.90 3.98
CA VAL A 133 -3.45 12.74 2.89
C VAL A 133 -2.59 11.91 1.93
N ARG A 134 -1.72 11.03 2.44
CA ARG A 134 -0.90 10.13 1.61
C ARG A 134 -1.70 9.06 0.89
N ALA A 135 -2.70 8.50 1.56
CA ALA A 135 -3.53 7.45 0.98
C ALA A 135 -4.44 7.96 -0.13
N GLU A 136 -4.81 9.23 -0.05
CA GLU A 136 -5.34 9.96 -1.18
C GLU A 136 -4.25 10.03 -2.29
N GLY A 137 -3.00 10.33 -1.95
CA GLY A 137 -1.89 10.47 -2.93
C GLY A 137 -1.43 11.91 -3.10
N LEU A 138 -1.83 12.78 -2.16
CA LEU A 138 -1.26 14.10 -1.99
C LEU A 138 0.17 13.92 -1.48
N LYS A 139 1.07 14.81 -1.91
CA LYS A 139 2.41 14.83 -1.35
C LYS A 139 2.38 15.39 0.07
N THR A 140 3.27 14.89 0.91
CA THR A 140 3.37 15.23 2.32
C THR A 140 4.78 15.72 2.62
N ALA A 141 4.88 16.78 3.43
CA ALA A 141 6.17 17.25 3.90
C ALA A 141 6.17 17.68 5.36
N VAL A 142 7.34 17.59 5.97
CA VAL A 142 7.66 18.32 7.21
C VAL A 142 8.51 19.54 6.86
N LEU A 143 8.11 20.71 7.34
CA LEU A 143 8.90 21.94 7.28
C LEU A 143 9.07 22.49 8.69
N SER A 144 10.20 22.18 9.33
CA SER A 144 10.40 22.45 10.75
C SER A 144 11.61 23.36 11.02
N ASN A 145 11.41 24.31 11.94
CA ASN A 145 12.51 24.94 12.66
C ASN A 145 13.02 23.94 13.70
N ASN A 146 13.98 23.11 13.29
CA ASN A 146 14.51 21.98 14.03
C ASN A 146 15.97 22.20 14.45
N PHE A 147 16.49 21.32 15.30
CA PHE A 147 17.83 21.42 15.87
C PHE A 147 18.60 20.09 15.82
N LEU A 148 19.91 20.17 16.06
CA LEU A 148 20.80 19.01 16.14
C LEU A 148 20.94 18.54 17.59
N LEU A 149 20.93 17.22 17.77
CA LEU A 149 21.26 16.53 19.00
C LEU A 149 22.77 16.33 19.11
N PRO A 150 23.28 16.00 20.32
CA PRO A 150 24.64 15.51 20.48
C PRO A 150 24.91 14.34 19.49
N GLY A 151 26.05 14.41 18.79
CA GLY A 151 26.39 13.45 17.74
C GLY A 151 25.86 13.80 16.34
N GLY A 152 25.26 14.98 16.15
CA GLY A 152 24.98 15.56 14.82
C GLY A 152 23.74 15.01 14.13
N LYS A 153 22.95 14.15 14.78
CA LYS A 153 21.63 13.76 14.30
C LYS A 153 20.64 14.87 14.60
N SER A 154 19.71 15.14 13.70
CA SER A 154 18.60 16.04 13.97
C SER A 154 17.51 15.35 14.80
N TYR A 155 16.74 16.12 15.56
CA TYR A 155 15.65 15.59 16.36
C TYR A 155 14.43 15.27 15.47
N MET A 156 14.14 13.99 15.24
CA MET A 156 12.99 13.55 14.44
C MET A 156 12.35 12.33 15.13
N PRO A 157 11.38 12.52 16.03
CA PRO A 157 10.78 11.43 16.82
C PRO A 157 9.66 10.69 16.07
N MET A 158 9.60 10.81 14.74
CA MET A 158 8.55 10.24 13.89
C MET A 158 9.16 9.43 12.76
N ASP A 159 8.37 8.52 12.20
CA ASP A 159 8.78 7.75 11.01
C ASP A 159 8.91 8.69 9.80
N PRO A 160 10.13 8.87 9.25
CA PRO A 160 10.34 9.71 8.06
C PRO A 160 9.63 9.19 6.81
N SER A 161 9.26 7.89 6.76
CA SER A 161 8.58 7.27 5.61
C SER A 161 7.18 7.86 5.33
N LEU A 162 6.61 8.55 6.32
CA LEU A 162 5.35 9.27 6.23
C LEU A 162 5.46 10.61 5.48
N PHE A 163 6.63 10.99 4.98
CA PHE A 163 6.81 12.28 4.32
C PHE A 163 7.64 12.11 3.05
N ASP A 164 7.18 12.70 1.95
CA ASP A 164 7.91 12.70 0.68
C ASP A 164 9.10 13.67 0.74
N VAL A 165 8.99 14.72 1.54
CA VAL A 165 10.04 15.72 1.77
C VAL A 165 10.12 16.08 3.24
N ILE A 166 11.34 16.14 3.78
CA ILE A 166 11.62 16.69 5.10
C ILE A 166 12.61 17.84 4.95
N ILE A 167 12.21 19.02 5.41
CA ILE A 167 13.06 20.22 5.48
C ILE A 167 13.28 20.55 6.95
N GLU A 168 14.55 20.46 7.36
CA GLU A 168 14.99 20.78 8.71
C GLU A 168 15.87 22.03 8.64
N SER A 169 15.48 23.07 9.36
CA SER A 169 16.19 24.35 9.35
C SER A 169 17.69 24.21 9.66
N CYS A 170 18.03 23.33 10.60
CA CYS A 170 19.42 23.10 11.03
C CYS A 170 20.30 22.47 9.97
N ARG A 171 19.70 21.81 8.97
CA ARG A 171 20.43 21.20 7.84
C ARG A 171 20.55 22.12 6.63
N VAL A 172 19.60 23.05 6.49
CA VAL A 172 19.51 23.91 5.30
C VAL A 172 19.94 25.36 5.58
N GLY A 173 20.20 25.72 6.84
CA GLY A 173 20.66 27.05 7.24
C GLY A 173 19.61 28.15 7.09
N LEU A 174 18.32 27.78 7.01
CA LEU A 174 17.18 28.71 6.89
C LEU A 174 16.16 28.38 7.96
N CYS A 175 15.46 29.37 8.50
CA CYS A 175 14.34 29.16 9.43
C CYS A 175 13.07 29.85 8.93
N LYS A 176 11.91 29.23 9.14
CA LYS A 176 10.61 29.93 9.06
C LYS A 176 10.63 31.13 10.01
N PRO A 177 10.16 32.33 9.62
CA PRO A 177 9.34 32.62 8.44
C PRO A 177 10.12 33.10 7.19
N ASP A 178 11.41 32.79 7.03
CA ASP A 178 12.16 33.16 5.82
C ASP A 178 11.50 32.56 4.56
N PRO A 179 11.08 33.36 3.57
CA PRO A 179 10.35 32.88 2.40
C PRO A 179 11.11 31.79 1.61
N ARG A 180 12.45 31.78 1.66
CA ARG A 180 13.29 30.83 0.94
C ARG A 180 13.08 29.39 1.41
N ILE A 181 12.75 29.17 2.69
CA ILE A 181 12.57 27.82 3.22
C ILE A 181 11.28 27.16 2.71
N TYR A 182 10.21 27.95 2.55
CA TYR A 182 8.95 27.49 1.99
C TYR A 182 9.09 27.16 0.50
N GLN A 183 9.77 28.04 -0.25
CA GLN A 183 10.06 27.81 -1.66
C GLN A 183 10.92 26.56 -1.87
N LEU A 184 11.93 26.35 -1.01
CA LEU A 184 12.74 25.14 -1.01
C LEU A 184 11.88 23.89 -0.81
N CYS A 185 10.95 23.92 0.15
CA CYS A 185 10.03 22.81 0.41
C CYS A 185 9.16 22.51 -0.82
N ALA A 186 8.50 23.53 -1.39
CA ALA A 186 7.65 23.38 -2.58
C ALA A 186 8.44 22.86 -3.79
N ASN A 187 9.67 23.36 -4.00
CA ASN A 187 10.54 22.91 -5.08
C ASN A 187 10.94 21.43 -4.92
N ARG A 188 11.30 20.98 -3.71
CA ARG A 188 11.62 19.57 -3.46
C ARG A 188 10.41 18.66 -3.59
N LEU A 189 9.24 19.16 -3.24
CA LEU A 189 7.97 18.46 -3.48
C LEU A 189 7.63 18.43 -4.97
N GLY A 190 8.19 19.30 -5.80
CA GLY A 190 7.83 19.42 -7.22
C GLY A 190 6.39 19.89 -7.41
N VAL A 191 5.96 20.88 -6.63
CA VAL A 191 4.65 21.55 -6.72
C VAL A 191 4.82 23.07 -6.67
N SER A 192 3.84 23.81 -7.18
CA SER A 192 3.75 25.25 -6.96
C SER A 192 3.34 25.54 -5.51
N THR A 193 3.75 26.69 -4.96
CA THR A 193 3.27 27.15 -3.64
C THR A 193 1.75 27.29 -3.59
N HIS A 194 1.10 27.66 -4.70
CA HIS A 194 -0.37 27.73 -4.81
C HIS A 194 -1.08 26.37 -4.76
N GLU A 195 -0.33 25.27 -4.92
CA GLU A 195 -0.85 23.91 -4.85
C GLU A 195 -0.61 23.28 -3.47
N ALA A 196 -0.10 24.03 -2.49
CA ALA A 196 0.27 23.52 -1.17
C ALA A 196 -0.59 24.14 -0.06
N VAL A 197 -0.99 23.29 0.90
CA VAL A 197 -1.52 23.72 2.20
C VAL A 197 -0.41 23.66 3.23
N PHE A 198 -0.27 24.67 4.08
CA PHE A 198 0.74 24.74 5.15
C PHE A 198 0.08 24.89 6.52
N LEU A 199 0.45 24.00 7.45
CA LEU A 199 -0.04 23.96 8.83
C LEU A 199 1.09 24.31 9.81
N ASP A 200 0.88 25.27 10.69
CA ASP A 200 1.84 25.70 11.73
C ASP A 200 1.06 26.28 12.92
N ASP A 201 1.57 26.13 14.15
CA ASP A 201 0.93 26.69 15.36
C ASP A 201 1.22 28.19 15.55
N LEU A 202 2.26 28.70 14.87
CA LEU A 202 2.68 30.10 14.90
C LEU A 202 2.11 30.85 13.70
N SER A 203 1.15 31.74 13.96
CA SER A 203 0.46 32.52 12.92
C SER A 203 1.40 33.28 11.97
N HIS A 204 2.51 33.82 12.49
CA HIS A 204 3.48 34.56 11.65
C HIS A 204 4.20 33.66 10.63
N ASN A 205 4.37 32.36 10.90
CA ASN A 205 4.88 31.40 9.94
C ASN A 205 3.83 31.10 8.87
N VAL A 206 2.57 30.95 9.28
CA VAL A 206 1.44 30.75 8.35
C VAL A 206 1.28 31.95 7.42
N GLU A 207 1.29 33.16 7.95
CA GLU A 207 1.21 34.40 7.18
C GLU A 207 2.33 34.53 6.15
N ALA A 208 3.55 34.07 6.48
CA ALA A 208 4.66 34.06 5.55
C ALA A 208 4.46 33.07 4.39
N ALA A 209 3.93 31.88 4.67
CA ALA A 209 3.55 30.92 3.65
C ALA A 209 2.44 31.45 2.73
N VAL A 210 1.41 32.09 3.32
CA VAL A 210 0.29 32.69 2.57
C VAL A 210 0.76 33.80 1.64
N ARG A 211 1.72 34.64 2.05
CA ARG A 211 2.34 35.65 1.17
C ARG A 211 3.02 35.05 -0.08
N LEU A 212 3.40 33.78 -0.03
CA LEU A 212 3.96 33.03 -1.16
C LEU A 212 2.90 32.27 -1.98
N GLY A 213 1.63 32.38 -1.61
CA GLY A 213 0.50 31.79 -2.33
C GLY A 213 -0.01 30.47 -1.76
N MET A 214 0.58 29.93 -0.68
CA MET A 214 0.09 28.72 -0.02
C MET A 214 -1.26 28.96 0.68
N HIS A 215 -2.08 27.91 0.81
CA HIS A 215 -3.22 27.94 1.72
C HIS A 215 -2.70 27.70 3.14
N GLY A 216 -2.92 28.64 4.06
CA GLY A 216 -2.38 28.56 5.42
C GLY A 216 -3.43 28.22 6.46
N ILE A 217 -3.13 27.26 7.34
CA ILE A 217 -3.97 26.88 8.49
C ILE A 217 -3.15 27.08 9.76
N THR A 218 -3.68 27.89 10.69
CA THR A 218 -3.04 28.09 12.01
C THR A 218 -3.56 27.06 13.00
N VAL A 219 -2.70 26.18 13.48
CA VAL A 219 -3.09 25.09 14.38
C VAL A 219 -3.17 25.61 15.82
N ARG A 220 -4.39 25.71 16.35
CA ARG A 220 -4.66 25.99 17.78
C ARG A 220 -5.16 24.75 18.50
N ASP A 221 -6.09 24.07 17.86
CA ASP A 221 -6.61 22.78 18.25
C ASP A 221 -6.40 21.81 17.06
N PRO A 222 -5.69 20.68 17.26
CA PRO A 222 -5.42 19.76 16.17
C PRO A 222 -6.67 19.19 15.49
N ALA A 223 -7.75 18.90 16.24
CA ALA A 223 -8.96 18.34 15.66
C ALA A 223 -9.74 19.37 14.82
N VAL A 224 -9.77 20.63 15.26
CA VAL A 224 -10.35 21.73 14.47
C VAL A 224 -9.53 21.97 13.20
N ALA A 225 -8.20 22.00 13.30
CA ALA A 225 -7.33 22.19 12.15
C ALA A 225 -7.47 21.06 11.11
N VAL A 226 -7.63 19.81 11.56
CA VAL A 226 -7.90 18.68 10.65
C VAL A 226 -9.24 18.86 9.94
N LYS A 227 -10.32 19.30 10.63
CA LYS A 227 -11.60 19.61 9.96
C LYS A 227 -11.50 20.74 8.95
N GLU A 228 -10.72 21.78 9.24
CA GLU A 228 -10.44 22.85 8.28
C GLU A 228 -9.68 22.30 7.07
N LEU A 229 -8.67 21.46 7.29
CA LEU A 229 -7.93 20.79 6.22
C LEU A 229 -8.83 19.88 5.37
N GLU A 230 -9.76 19.14 5.98
CA GLU A 230 -10.78 18.34 5.26
C GLU A 230 -11.62 19.21 4.31
N GLN A 231 -12.05 20.40 4.77
CA GLN A 231 -12.82 21.33 3.94
C GLN A 231 -12.02 21.88 2.76
N VAL A 232 -10.73 22.18 2.98
CA VAL A 232 -9.81 22.70 1.96
C VAL A 232 -9.51 21.64 0.92
N LEU A 233 -9.22 20.41 1.35
CA LEU A 233 -8.84 19.31 0.47
C LEU A 233 -10.05 18.59 -0.14
N LYS A 234 -11.23 18.73 0.46
CA LYS A 234 -12.46 18.01 0.11
C LYS A 234 -12.29 16.48 0.16
N VAL A 235 -11.51 16.01 1.12
CA VAL A 235 -11.30 14.58 1.41
C VAL A 235 -11.44 14.33 2.91
N PRO A 236 -11.99 13.18 3.34
CA PRO A 236 -12.01 12.79 4.75
C PRO A 236 -10.58 12.48 5.25
N LEU A 237 -10.23 13.02 6.41
CA LEU A 237 -8.91 12.88 7.05
C LEU A 237 -8.98 12.11 8.37
N SER A 238 -10.03 11.29 8.51
CA SER A 238 -10.27 10.40 9.66
C SER A 238 -10.73 9.02 9.19
N GLY A 239 -10.65 8.05 10.10
CA GLY A 239 -10.95 6.64 9.83
C GLY A 239 -9.89 5.98 8.95
N PHE A 240 -8.63 6.38 9.04
CA PHE A 240 -7.57 5.81 8.22
C PHE A 240 -7.42 4.32 8.48
N VAL A 241 -7.38 3.54 7.40
CA VAL A 241 -6.97 2.14 7.45
C VAL A 241 -5.92 1.89 6.36
N PRO A 242 -4.75 1.31 6.70
CA PRO A 242 -3.70 1.02 5.73
C PRO A 242 -4.23 0.31 4.48
N GLY A 243 -3.78 0.76 3.31
CA GLY A 243 -4.23 0.24 2.02
C GLY A 243 -5.58 0.77 1.53
N THR A 244 -6.22 1.71 2.25
CA THR A 244 -7.50 2.32 1.82
C THR A 244 -7.40 3.82 1.52
N CYS A 245 -8.12 4.27 0.50
CA CYS A 245 -8.31 5.67 0.11
C CYS A 245 -9.79 6.04 0.17
N SER A 246 -10.11 7.30 -0.10
CA SER A 246 -11.49 7.74 -0.28
C SER A 246 -12.13 7.06 -1.48
N VAL A 247 -13.44 6.86 -1.40
CA VAL A 247 -14.24 6.36 -2.52
C VAL A 247 -14.20 7.36 -3.66
N SER A 248 -13.98 6.88 -4.88
CA SER A 248 -14.01 7.73 -6.07
C SER A 248 -15.31 8.55 -6.16
N PRO A 249 -15.25 9.87 -6.48
CA PRO A 249 -16.46 10.71 -6.59
C PRO A 249 -17.50 10.20 -7.61
N ASN A 250 -17.05 9.43 -8.60
CA ASN A 250 -17.93 8.82 -9.60
C ASN A 250 -18.71 7.61 -9.08
N GLN A 251 -18.36 7.11 -7.89
CA GLN A 251 -19.02 5.99 -7.24
C GLN A 251 -19.88 6.53 -6.09
N GLN A 252 -21.15 6.78 -6.38
CA GLN A 252 -22.10 7.20 -5.36
C GLN A 252 -22.50 6.00 -4.50
N PHE A 253 -22.46 6.17 -3.18
CA PHE A 253 -23.00 5.21 -2.23
C PHE A 253 -24.30 5.75 -1.65
N PRO A 254 -25.41 5.01 -1.74
CA PRO A 254 -26.64 5.40 -1.07
C PRO A 254 -26.52 5.11 0.43
N MET A 255 -25.86 6.03 1.15
CA MET A 255 -25.47 5.84 2.55
C MET A 255 -26.64 5.48 3.46
N ASP A 256 -27.83 6.05 3.24
CA ASP A 256 -29.03 5.72 4.02
C ASP A 256 -29.48 4.26 3.83
N GLN A 257 -29.45 3.77 2.60
CA GLN A 257 -29.87 2.41 2.26
C GLN A 257 -28.82 1.39 2.72
N LEU A 258 -27.54 1.72 2.54
CA LEU A 258 -26.43 0.93 3.06
C LEU A 258 -26.50 0.83 4.59
N THR A 259 -26.68 1.95 5.30
CA THR A 259 -26.78 1.96 6.77
C THR A 259 -27.96 1.12 7.26
N LYS A 260 -29.14 1.22 6.61
CA LYS A 260 -30.28 0.36 6.93
C LYS A 260 -29.98 -1.12 6.69
N CYS A 261 -29.30 -1.45 5.58
CA CYS A 261 -28.90 -2.81 5.27
C CYS A 261 -27.92 -3.36 6.32
N LEU A 262 -26.91 -2.57 6.70
CA LEU A 262 -25.92 -2.94 7.71
C LEU A 262 -26.56 -3.15 9.07
N ASN A 263 -27.42 -2.23 9.51
CA ASN A 263 -28.13 -2.35 10.78
C ASN A 263 -28.97 -3.62 10.85
N LYS A 264 -29.61 -4.01 9.74
CA LYS A 264 -30.36 -5.27 9.66
C LYS A 264 -29.45 -6.49 9.70
N THR A 265 -28.38 -6.51 8.91
CA THR A 265 -27.49 -7.67 8.78
C THR A 265 -26.64 -7.89 10.04
N MET A 266 -26.16 -6.81 10.67
CA MET A 266 -25.29 -6.86 11.83
C MET A 266 -26.03 -6.67 13.16
N GLN A 267 -27.36 -6.47 13.12
CA GLN A 267 -28.20 -6.19 14.29
C GLN A 267 -27.74 -4.95 15.08
N LEU A 268 -27.25 -3.93 14.38
CA LEU A 268 -26.75 -2.68 14.98
C LEU A 268 -27.90 -1.68 15.28
N PRO A 269 -27.75 -0.85 16.33
CA PRO A 269 -28.61 0.32 16.59
C PRO A 269 -28.78 1.24 15.36
N HIS A 270 -29.99 1.77 15.16
CA HIS A 270 -30.38 2.53 13.95
C HIS A 270 -29.70 3.90 13.70
N THR A 271 -28.65 4.25 14.43
CA THR A 271 -28.08 5.63 14.44
C THR A 271 -26.55 5.68 14.41
N GLU A 272 -25.87 4.59 14.11
CA GLU A 272 -24.40 4.60 14.08
C GLU A 272 -23.85 5.26 12.82
N ALA A 273 -22.81 6.09 13.00
CA ALA A 273 -22.11 6.72 11.90
C ALA A 273 -21.29 5.67 11.13
N VAL A 274 -21.60 5.51 9.85
CA VAL A 274 -20.90 4.58 8.95
C VAL A 274 -19.95 5.37 8.06
N THR A 275 -18.68 4.95 8.01
CA THR A 275 -17.70 5.48 7.07
C THR A 275 -17.37 4.42 6.02
N VAL A 276 -17.14 4.85 4.78
CA VAL A 276 -16.79 3.96 3.67
C VAL A 276 -15.48 4.45 3.06
N ARG A 277 -14.52 3.54 2.94
CA ARG A 277 -13.24 3.75 2.25
C ARG A 277 -13.07 2.70 1.17
N GLN A 278 -12.35 3.01 0.11
CA GLN A 278 -12.05 2.10 -0.99
C GLN A 278 -10.67 1.49 -0.80
N PHE A 279 -10.47 0.21 -1.14
CA PHE A 279 -9.12 -0.36 -1.15
C PHE A 279 -8.34 0.18 -2.36
N SER A 280 -7.25 0.88 -2.10
CA SER A 280 -6.44 1.57 -3.13
C SER A 280 -5.81 0.63 -4.16
N HIS A 281 -5.63 -0.64 -3.81
CA HIS A 281 -4.98 -1.65 -4.67
C HIS A 281 -5.99 -2.63 -5.31
N SER A 282 -7.29 -2.39 -5.20
CA SER A 282 -8.28 -3.28 -5.82
C SER A 282 -8.32 -3.05 -7.33
N VAL A 283 -7.94 -4.07 -8.12
CA VAL A 283 -7.96 -4.04 -9.61
C VAL A 283 -9.36 -3.79 -10.16
N SER A 284 -10.41 -4.18 -9.42
CA SER A 284 -11.78 -3.78 -9.69
C SER A 284 -12.20 -2.79 -8.61
N ASP A 285 -12.74 -1.63 -9.00
CA ASP A 285 -13.32 -0.62 -8.11
C ASP A 285 -14.60 -1.14 -7.45
N SER A 286 -14.51 -2.25 -6.74
CA SER A 286 -15.63 -3.08 -6.27
C SER A 286 -15.49 -3.47 -4.80
N THR A 287 -14.35 -3.20 -4.16
CA THR A 287 -14.08 -3.62 -2.77
C THR A 287 -13.87 -2.41 -1.87
N TYR A 288 -14.63 -2.36 -0.79
CA TYR A 288 -14.72 -1.21 0.11
C TYR A 288 -14.62 -1.68 1.56
N LEU A 289 -13.91 -0.91 2.37
CA LEU A 289 -13.94 -1.02 3.80
C LEU A 289 -15.08 -0.18 4.35
N ILE A 290 -15.87 -0.77 5.22
CA ILE A 290 -16.91 -0.08 5.97
C ILE A 290 -16.49 -0.12 7.44
N SER A 291 -16.42 1.05 8.07
CA SER A 291 -16.19 1.15 9.52
C SER A 291 -17.44 1.67 10.20
N CYS A 292 -17.87 0.94 11.23
CA CYS A 292 -19.01 1.28 12.08
C CYS A 292 -18.57 1.05 13.53
N ARG A 293 -18.41 2.12 14.32
CA ARG A 293 -17.76 2.10 15.64
C ARG A 293 -16.37 1.45 15.56
N GLU A 294 -16.12 0.41 16.37
CA GLU A 294 -14.88 -0.37 16.42
C GLU A 294 -14.90 -1.55 15.44
N GLN A 295 -16.01 -1.78 14.72
CA GLN A 295 -16.13 -2.88 13.78
C GLN A 295 -15.75 -2.44 12.36
N GLN A 296 -14.96 -3.29 11.72
CA GLN A 296 -14.53 -3.14 10.34
C GLN A 296 -15.00 -4.34 9.53
N ILE A 297 -15.67 -4.08 8.42
CA ILE A 297 -16.16 -5.10 7.49
C ILE A 297 -15.81 -4.71 6.06
N VAL A 298 -15.73 -5.69 5.18
CA VAL A 298 -15.45 -5.45 3.76
C VAL A 298 -16.70 -5.72 2.94
N LEU A 299 -17.13 -4.72 2.17
CA LEU A 299 -18.15 -4.85 1.14
C LEU A 299 -17.49 -5.13 -0.21
N LYS A 300 -17.92 -6.19 -0.90
CA LYS A 300 -17.47 -6.50 -2.26
C LYS A 300 -18.67 -6.57 -3.21
N LYS A 301 -18.70 -5.66 -4.18
CA LYS A 301 -19.66 -5.63 -5.29
C LYS A 301 -19.36 -6.74 -6.30
N LYS A 302 -20.42 -7.20 -6.98
CA LYS A 302 -20.38 -8.21 -8.02
C LYS A 302 -21.19 -7.81 -9.23
N SER A 303 -20.79 -8.30 -10.40
CA SER A 303 -21.43 -7.94 -11.68
C SER A 303 -22.86 -8.46 -11.75
N ASN A 304 -23.14 -9.61 -11.15
CA ASN A 304 -24.46 -10.23 -11.13
C ASN A 304 -24.64 -11.13 -9.89
N THR A 305 -25.89 -11.54 -9.65
CA THR A 305 -26.28 -12.35 -8.50
C THR A 305 -25.70 -13.76 -8.51
N GLU A 306 -25.44 -14.33 -9.69
CA GLU A 306 -24.90 -15.68 -9.82
C GLU A 306 -23.43 -15.72 -9.37
N GLU A 307 -22.61 -14.76 -9.81
CA GLU A 307 -21.23 -14.58 -9.33
C GLU A 307 -21.17 -14.33 -7.82
N LEU A 308 -22.12 -13.54 -7.29
CA LEU A 308 -22.25 -13.31 -5.86
C LEU A 308 -22.49 -14.62 -5.10
N ARG A 309 -23.51 -15.40 -5.51
CA ARG A 309 -23.86 -16.66 -4.84
C ARG A 309 -22.72 -17.68 -4.90
N LYS A 310 -22.07 -17.81 -6.06
CA LYS A 310 -20.92 -18.72 -6.26
C LYS A 310 -19.77 -18.38 -5.31
N GLU A 311 -19.33 -17.12 -5.27
CA GLU A 311 -18.21 -16.74 -4.40
C GLU A 311 -18.57 -16.86 -2.92
N CYS A 312 -19.80 -16.46 -2.51
CA CYS A 312 -20.25 -16.64 -1.13
C CYS A 312 -20.31 -18.11 -0.70
N SER A 313 -20.82 -19.00 -1.55
CA SER A 313 -20.89 -20.44 -1.27
C SER A 313 -19.49 -21.02 -1.12
N LEU A 314 -18.59 -20.73 -2.07
CA LEU A 314 -17.21 -21.16 -2.04
C LEU A 314 -16.49 -20.72 -0.76
N LEU A 315 -16.58 -19.44 -0.40
CA LEU A 315 -15.90 -18.91 0.79
C LEU A 315 -16.42 -19.55 2.09
N LYS A 316 -17.73 -19.81 2.20
CA LYS A 316 -18.28 -20.53 3.36
C LYS A 316 -17.74 -21.95 3.45
N THR A 317 -17.78 -22.69 2.35
CA THR A 317 -17.27 -24.08 2.32
C THR A 317 -15.78 -24.15 2.61
N LEU A 318 -14.99 -23.21 2.09
CA LEU A 318 -13.56 -23.12 2.37
C LEU A 318 -13.26 -22.87 3.86
N ASN A 319 -14.03 -22.00 4.49
CA ASN A 319 -13.92 -21.73 5.91
C ASN A 319 -14.26 -22.97 6.75
N GLU A 320 -15.33 -23.70 6.40
CA GLU A 320 -15.75 -24.94 7.06
C GLU A 320 -14.68 -26.04 7.01
N VAL A 321 -13.91 -26.14 5.92
CA VAL A 321 -12.79 -27.09 5.78
C VAL A 321 -11.45 -26.53 6.25
N GLY A 322 -11.44 -25.35 6.87
CA GLY A 322 -10.29 -24.76 7.55
C GLY A 322 -9.30 -24.01 6.64
N VAL A 323 -9.61 -23.77 5.37
CA VAL A 323 -8.79 -22.87 4.53
C VAL A 323 -8.97 -21.44 5.04
N PRO A 324 -7.87 -20.68 5.27
CA PRO A 324 -7.97 -19.35 5.84
C PRO A 324 -8.60 -18.40 4.81
N VAL A 325 -9.88 -18.12 4.95
CA VAL A 325 -10.64 -17.16 4.13
C VAL A 325 -11.49 -16.27 5.02
N PRO A 326 -11.83 -15.04 4.59
CA PRO A 326 -12.68 -14.16 5.37
C PRO A 326 -14.09 -14.73 5.58
N ASP A 327 -14.66 -14.51 6.75
CA ASP A 327 -16.02 -14.96 7.09
C ASP A 327 -17.06 -14.16 6.32
N ILE A 328 -18.04 -14.84 5.74
CA ILE A 328 -19.20 -14.18 5.13
C ILE A 328 -20.18 -13.76 6.22
N ILE A 329 -20.39 -12.45 6.34
CA ILE A 329 -21.31 -11.84 7.32
C ILE A 329 -22.73 -11.77 6.74
N GLY A 330 -22.85 -11.43 5.45
CA GLY A 330 -24.14 -11.35 4.78
C GLY A 330 -24.02 -11.05 3.30
N GLN A 331 -25.12 -11.15 2.56
CA GLN A 331 -25.18 -10.84 1.14
C GLN A 331 -26.45 -10.06 0.80
N CYS A 332 -26.37 -9.20 -0.20
CA CYS A 332 -27.47 -8.41 -0.72
C CYS A 332 -27.56 -8.62 -2.24
N GLU A 333 -28.66 -9.22 -2.67
CA GLU A 333 -28.96 -9.45 -4.09
C GLU A 333 -29.86 -8.36 -4.69
N VAL A 334 -30.34 -7.43 -3.86
CA VAL A 334 -31.42 -6.51 -4.21
C VAL A 334 -30.84 -5.19 -4.75
N PRO A 335 -31.11 -4.84 -6.03
CA PRO A 335 -30.58 -3.60 -6.62
C PRO A 335 -31.10 -2.31 -5.96
N SER A 336 -32.17 -2.38 -5.17
CA SER A 336 -32.73 -1.21 -4.47
C SER A 336 -31.87 -0.72 -3.29
N VAL A 337 -30.87 -1.50 -2.86
CA VAL A 337 -29.90 -1.07 -1.84
C VAL A 337 -28.66 -0.45 -2.49
N MET A 338 -28.27 -0.94 -3.66
CA MET A 338 -27.10 -0.51 -4.40
C MET A 338 -27.20 -1.01 -5.84
N ASP A 339 -26.60 -0.29 -6.78
CA ASP A 339 -26.70 -0.54 -8.22
C ASP A 339 -26.28 -1.97 -8.65
N THR A 340 -25.51 -2.65 -7.82
CA THR A 340 -24.99 -4.00 -8.06
C THR A 340 -25.15 -4.89 -6.83
N PRO A 341 -25.35 -6.21 -6.99
CA PRO A 341 -25.31 -7.15 -5.88
C PRO A 341 -23.96 -7.12 -5.16
N PHE A 342 -23.95 -7.35 -3.85
CA PHE A 342 -22.73 -7.34 -3.04
C PHE A 342 -22.81 -8.32 -1.87
N TYR A 343 -21.66 -8.66 -1.29
CA TYR A 343 -21.59 -9.32 0.00
C TYR A 343 -20.74 -8.53 0.99
N LEU A 344 -20.97 -8.82 2.27
CA LEU A 344 -20.22 -8.33 3.42
C LEU A 344 -19.43 -9.49 4.01
N ARG A 345 -18.14 -9.24 4.28
CA ARG A 345 -17.25 -10.19 4.93
C ARG A 345 -16.46 -9.55 6.06
N SER A 346 -15.88 -10.37 6.92
CA SER A 346 -14.97 -9.90 7.96
C SER A 346 -13.79 -9.13 7.35
N PHE A 347 -13.38 -8.05 8.01
CA PHE A 347 -12.07 -7.45 7.75
C PHE A 347 -11.00 -8.29 8.43
N CYS A 348 -9.98 -8.69 7.66
CA CYS A 348 -8.83 -9.44 8.17
C CYS A 348 -7.65 -8.46 8.30
N PRO A 349 -7.34 -7.94 9.52
CA PRO A 349 -6.20 -7.06 9.71
C PRO A 349 -4.90 -7.84 9.46
N GLY A 350 -3.98 -7.23 8.72
CA GLY A 350 -2.71 -7.88 8.37
C GLY A 350 -1.93 -7.15 7.28
N ARG A 351 -0.80 -7.75 6.89
CA ARG A 351 0.08 -7.25 5.82
C ARG A 351 -0.28 -7.91 4.50
N VAL A 352 -0.31 -7.13 3.42
CA VAL A 352 -0.40 -7.66 2.05
C VAL A 352 0.86 -7.25 1.31
N PHE A 353 1.58 -8.22 0.76
CA PHE A 353 2.80 -7.97 0.02
C PHE A 353 2.50 -7.80 -1.46
N TYR A 354 2.50 -6.55 -1.92
CA TYR A 354 2.35 -6.21 -3.34
C TYR A 354 3.67 -6.29 -4.10
N ASP A 355 4.78 -5.94 -3.45
CA ASP A 355 6.12 -6.07 -4.02
C ASP A 355 6.68 -7.46 -3.68
N PRO A 356 6.90 -8.34 -4.67
CA PRO A 356 7.40 -9.70 -4.43
C PRO A 356 8.85 -9.73 -3.92
N SER A 357 9.58 -8.60 -3.98
CA SER A 357 10.93 -8.49 -3.39
C SER A 357 10.94 -8.34 -1.86
N LEU A 358 9.76 -8.14 -1.26
CA LEU A 358 9.54 -8.05 0.19
C LEU A 358 10.49 -7.03 0.87
N PRO A 359 10.42 -5.75 0.48
CA PRO A 359 11.30 -4.72 1.04
C PRO A 359 11.10 -4.59 2.55
N GLY A 360 12.20 -4.43 3.28
CA GLY A 360 12.19 -4.29 4.74
C GLY A 360 12.27 -5.60 5.52
N LEU A 361 12.17 -6.76 4.86
CA LEU A 361 12.47 -8.05 5.48
C LEU A 361 13.92 -8.48 5.21
N ASP A 362 14.52 -9.16 6.20
CA ASP A 362 15.80 -9.85 6.02
C ASP A 362 15.62 -11.16 5.23
N ALA A 363 16.73 -11.81 4.88
CA ALA A 363 16.69 -13.03 4.07
C ALA A 363 15.83 -14.15 4.69
N ASN A 364 15.86 -14.29 6.01
CA ASN A 364 15.09 -15.31 6.71
C ASN A 364 13.58 -14.98 6.72
N GLY A 365 13.22 -13.73 6.94
CA GLY A 365 11.84 -13.25 6.87
C GLY A 365 11.24 -13.44 5.47
N LYS A 366 12.02 -13.13 4.42
CA LYS A 366 11.61 -13.36 3.03
C LYS A 366 11.31 -14.84 2.76
N LYS A 367 12.22 -15.73 3.19
CA LYS A 367 12.08 -17.18 3.01
C LYS A 367 10.78 -17.69 3.64
N HIS A 368 10.54 -17.35 4.90
CA HIS A 368 9.34 -17.81 5.62
C HIS A 368 8.03 -17.30 5.01
N VAL A 369 8.01 -16.09 4.44
CA VAL A 369 6.81 -15.57 3.74
C VAL A 369 6.46 -16.44 2.53
N TYR A 370 7.46 -16.79 1.71
CA TYR A 370 7.24 -17.64 0.54
C TYR A 370 6.92 -19.10 0.94
N GLU A 371 7.55 -19.63 1.99
CA GLU A 371 7.21 -20.96 2.53
C GLU A 371 5.75 -21.01 2.99
N ALA A 372 5.29 -20.00 3.74
CA ALA A 372 3.91 -19.91 4.19
C ALA A 372 2.92 -19.79 3.01
N MET A 373 3.27 -19.02 1.97
CA MET A 373 2.49 -18.94 0.73
C MET A 373 2.32 -20.32 0.07
N ILE A 374 3.40 -21.09 -0.09
CA ILE A 374 3.34 -22.43 -0.70
C ILE A 374 2.59 -23.43 0.19
N GLN A 375 2.76 -23.35 1.51
CA GLN A 375 2.00 -24.17 2.46
C GLN A 375 0.49 -23.90 2.39
N THR A 376 0.08 -22.63 2.29
CA THR A 376 -1.32 -22.25 2.08
C THR A 376 -1.85 -22.79 0.75
N LEU A 377 -1.06 -22.74 -0.33
CA LEU A 377 -1.46 -23.34 -1.61
C LEU A 377 -1.68 -24.85 -1.48
N CYS A 378 -0.78 -25.56 -0.79
CA CYS A 378 -0.93 -26.99 -0.52
C CYS A 378 -2.20 -27.27 0.28
N GLN A 379 -2.54 -26.41 1.25
CA GLN A 379 -3.78 -26.54 2.03
C GLN A 379 -5.02 -26.42 1.14
N ILE A 380 -5.04 -25.46 0.20
CA ILE A 380 -6.12 -25.31 -0.78
C ILE A 380 -6.24 -26.56 -1.65
N HIS A 381 -5.13 -27.06 -2.19
CA HIS A 381 -5.13 -28.21 -3.09
C HIS A 381 -5.41 -29.56 -2.40
N ARG A 382 -5.37 -29.60 -1.06
CA ARG A 382 -5.77 -30.78 -0.25
C ARG A 382 -7.25 -30.81 0.10
N VAL A 383 -8.02 -29.77 -0.23
CA VAL A 383 -9.47 -29.78 -0.02
C VAL A 383 -10.08 -30.94 -0.80
N ASP A 384 -10.78 -31.82 -0.08
CA ASP A 384 -11.48 -32.95 -0.69
C ASP A 384 -12.75 -32.46 -1.40
N LEU A 385 -12.70 -32.51 -2.74
CA LEU A 385 -13.83 -32.12 -3.59
C LEU A 385 -15.03 -33.07 -3.43
N GLY A 386 -14.81 -34.33 -3.03
CA GLY A 386 -15.87 -35.34 -2.90
C GLY A 386 -16.72 -35.17 -1.64
N THR A 387 -16.20 -34.51 -0.61
CA THR A 387 -16.92 -34.26 0.65
C THR A 387 -17.48 -32.84 0.75
N THR A 388 -17.29 -32.03 -0.28
CA THR A 388 -17.70 -30.62 -0.29
C THR A 388 -18.73 -30.36 -1.40
N SER A 389 -19.52 -29.31 -1.27
CA SER A 389 -20.41 -28.82 -2.34
C SER A 389 -19.63 -28.29 -3.56
N LEU A 390 -18.30 -28.26 -3.50
CA LEU A 390 -17.42 -27.78 -4.56
C LEU A 390 -17.33 -28.73 -5.75
N GLN A 391 -17.84 -29.97 -5.63
CA GLN A 391 -17.96 -30.88 -6.77
C GLN A 391 -18.79 -30.29 -7.91
N GLU A 392 -19.76 -29.42 -7.62
CA GLU A 392 -20.58 -28.73 -8.63
C GLU A 392 -19.80 -27.70 -9.45
N LEU A 393 -18.68 -27.17 -8.90
CA LEU A 393 -17.71 -26.41 -9.68
C LEU A 393 -17.00 -27.29 -10.71
N GLY A 394 -17.04 -28.62 -10.52
CA GLY A 394 -16.36 -29.73 -11.19
C GLY A 394 -16.89 -30.19 -12.57
N GLY A 395 -17.76 -29.43 -13.24
CA GLY A 395 -18.39 -29.84 -14.52
C GLY A 395 -17.42 -30.25 -15.65
N PRO A 396 -17.92 -30.88 -16.75
CA PRO A 396 -17.12 -31.43 -17.85
C PRO A 396 -16.26 -30.41 -18.65
N GLY A 397 -16.27 -29.13 -18.26
CA GLY A 397 -15.47 -28.03 -18.82
C GLY A 397 -14.18 -27.71 -18.04
N ASN A 398 -13.74 -28.56 -17.12
CA ASN A 398 -12.70 -28.24 -16.14
C ASN A 398 -11.30 -28.77 -16.45
N SER A 399 -11.13 -29.39 -17.61
CA SER A 399 -9.79 -29.68 -18.09
C SER A 399 -9.05 -28.39 -18.43
N VAL A 400 -7.73 -28.41 -18.30
CA VAL A 400 -6.87 -27.32 -18.78
C VAL A 400 -7.18 -26.99 -20.25
N GLY A 401 -7.47 -28.00 -21.08
CA GLY A 401 -7.86 -27.82 -22.48
C GLY A 401 -9.18 -27.06 -22.69
N SER A 402 -10.16 -27.27 -21.82
CA SER A 402 -11.43 -26.52 -21.85
C SER A 402 -11.22 -25.07 -21.44
N GLN A 403 -10.37 -24.81 -20.44
CA GLN A 403 -10.00 -23.44 -20.04
C GLN A 403 -9.27 -22.70 -21.16
N VAL A 404 -8.29 -23.34 -21.81
CA VAL A 404 -7.60 -22.78 -22.99
C VAL A 404 -8.61 -22.40 -24.08
N LYS A 405 -9.53 -23.30 -24.44
CA LYS A 405 -10.55 -23.02 -25.47
C LYS A 405 -11.44 -21.83 -25.12
N MET A 406 -11.91 -21.74 -23.86
CA MET A 406 -12.71 -20.60 -23.41
C MET A 406 -11.92 -19.29 -23.47
N LEU A 407 -10.69 -19.28 -22.97
CA LEU A 407 -9.85 -18.08 -22.96
C LEU A 407 -9.48 -17.61 -24.37
N VAL A 408 -9.25 -18.54 -25.31
CA VAL A 408 -9.07 -18.22 -26.75
C VAL A 408 -10.33 -17.53 -27.30
N GLN A 409 -11.51 -18.05 -27.01
CA GLN A 409 -12.77 -17.45 -27.45
C GLN A 409 -13.00 -16.07 -26.82
N GLN A 410 -12.67 -15.92 -25.53
CA GLN A 410 -12.78 -14.66 -24.79
C GLN A 410 -11.83 -13.59 -25.35
N PHE A 411 -10.58 -13.95 -25.64
CA PHE A 411 -9.63 -13.02 -26.24
C PHE A 411 -10.15 -12.53 -27.60
N LYS A 412 -10.55 -13.45 -28.48
CA LYS A 412 -11.06 -13.12 -29.82
C LYS A 412 -12.30 -12.23 -29.78
N SER A 413 -13.20 -12.39 -28.81
CA SER A 413 -14.38 -11.54 -28.69
C SER A 413 -14.08 -10.12 -28.17
N HIS A 414 -12.94 -9.94 -27.51
CA HIS A 414 -12.49 -8.65 -26.97
C HIS A 414 -11.30 -8.04 -27.72
N GLU A 415 -10.82 -8.69 -28.78
CA GLU A 415 -9.65 -8.25 -29.56
C GLU A 415 -9.89 -6.85 -30.11
N THR A 416 -9.00 -5.93 -29.76
CA THR A 416 -9.05 -4.53 -30.22
C THR A 416 -8.07 -4.25 -31.36
N GLN A 417 -6.95 -4.97 -31.39
CA GLN A 417 -5.96 -4.92 -32.46
C GLN A 417 -5.23 -6.27 -32.57
N PRO A 418 -4.62 -6.58 -33.72
CA PRO A 418 -3.83 -7.79 -33.88
C PRO A 418 -2.60 -7.80 -32.96
N ILE A 419 -2.45 -8.86 -32.17
CA ILE A 419 -1.25 -9.11 -31.36
C ILE A 419 -0.59 -10.41 -31.87
N PRO A 420 0.46 -10.33 -32.71
CA PRO A 420 1.05 -11.51 -33.35
C PRO A 420 1.50 -12.60 -32.38
N ALA A 421 2.08 -12.23 -31.23
CA ALA A 421 2.47 -13.19 -30.19
C ALA A 421 1.28 -13.94 -29.62
N MET A 422 0.16 -13.25 -29.40
CA MET A 422 -1.06 -13.86 -28.87
C MET A 422 -1.66 -14.86 -29.86
N ASN A 423 -1.67 -14.55 -31.16
CA ASN A 423 -2.16 -15.46 -32.18
C ASN A 423 -1.37 -16.77 -32.22
N ARG A 424 -0.02 -16.68 -32.21
CA ARG A 424 0.83 -17.87 -32.17
C ARG A 424 0.65 -18.67 -30.89
N LEU A 425 0.53 -17.98 -29.76
CA LEU A 425 0.35 -18.59 -28.44
C LEU A 425 -0.99 -19.34 -28.33
N MET A 426 -2.08 -18.78 -28.85
CA MET A 426 -3.39 -19.45 -28.88
C MET A 426 -3.31 -20.77 -29.67
N GLU A 427 -2.66 -20.77 -30.84
CA GLU A 427 -2.46 -21.97 -31.65
C GLU A 427 -1.57 -23.01 -30.94
N TRP A 428 -0.49 -22.56 -30.31
CA TRP A 428 0.43 -23.43 -29.58
C TRP A 428 -0.23 -24.09 -28.37
N LEU A 429 -0.95 -23.32 -27.53
CA LEU A 429 -1.63 -23.85 -26.35
C LEU A 429 -2.69 -24.91 -26.73
N LEU A 430 -3.42 -24.71 -27.83
CA LEU A 430 -4.42 -25.68 -28.30
C LEU A 430 -3.79 -26.99 -28.82
N SER A 431 -2.52 -26.97 -29.23
CA SER A 431 -1.81 -28.12 -29.80
C SER A 431 -0.88 -28.84 -28.80
N HIS A 432 -0.59 -28.24 -27.64
CA HIS A 432 0.37 -28.76 -26.66
C HIS A 432 -0.25 -29.03 -25.28
N LEU A 433 -1.54 -29.36 -25.24
CA LEU A 433 -2.26 -29.60 -23.99
C LEU A 433 -1.61 -30.76 -23.20
N PRO A 434 -1.32 -30.57 -21.89
CA PRO A 434 -0.77 -31.61 -21.05
C PRO A 434 -1.83 -32.66 -20.69
N ASP A 435 -1.38 -33.89 -20.45
CA ASP A 435 -2.22 -34.93 -19.85
C ASP A 435 -2.45 -34.60 -18.37
N GLN A 436 -3.70 -34.24 -18.02
CA GLN A 436 -4.06 -33.87 -16.66
C GLN A 436 -4.09 -35.11 -15.76
N GLN A 437 -3.22 -35.15 -14.75
CA GLN A 437 -3.09 -36.28 -13.83
C GLN A 437 -3.87 -36.13 -12.53
N ARG A 438 -4.05 -34.89 -12.06
CA ARG A 438 -4.75 -34.57 -10.81
C ARG A 438 -5.77 -33.47 -11.05
N THR A 439 -6.79 -33.47 -10.21
CA THR A 439 -7.87 -32.48 -10.22
C THR A 439 -8.11 -31.99 -8.81
N THR A 440 -7.87 -30.70 -8.57
CA THR A 440 -8.03 -30.04 -7.27
C THR A 440 -8.86 -28.77 -7.41
N LEU A 441 -9.25 -28.19 -6.28
CA LEU A 441 -9.71 -26.80 -6.27
C LEU A 441 -8.54 -25.91 -6.69
N LEU A 442 -8.81 -24.97 -7.60
CA LEU A 442 -7.89 -23.92 -8.02
C LEU A 442 -8.40 -22.58 -7.47
N HIS A 443 -7.47 -21.79 -6.96
CA HIS A 443 -7.66 -20.36 -6.72
C HIS A 443 -7.77 -19.58 -8.05
N GLY A 444 -6.99 -19.97 -9.07
CA GLY A 444 -7.04 -19.45 -10.44
C GLY A 444 -6.21 -18.18 -10.70
N SER A 445 -5.63 -17.59 -9.66
CA SER A 445 -4.71 -16.45 -9.74
C SER A 445 -3.84 -16.31 -8.48
N PHE A 446 -3.37 -17.43 -7.94
CA PHE A 446 -2.71 -17.47 -6.64
C PHE A 446 -1.36 -16.70 -6.64
N ARG A 447 -1.30 -15.58 -5.91
CA ARG A 447 -0.16 -14.65 -5.87
C ARG A 447 -0.01 -14.04 -4.47
N LEU A 448 1.18 -13.55 -4.12
CA LEU A 448 1.46 -12.90 -2.81
C LEU A 448 0.47 -11.79 -2.45
N ASN A 449 0.06 -10.98 -3.43
CA ASN A 449 -0.87 -9.85 -3.23
C ASN A 449 -2.32 -10.28 -2.96
N HIS A 450 -2.62 -11.58 -3.02
CA HIS A 450 -3.89 -12.17 -2.62
C HIS A 450 -3.85 -12.76 -1.21
N LEU A 451 -2.72 -12.70 -0.52
CA LEU A 451 -2.55 -13.22 0.83
C LEU A 451 -2.48 -12.08 1.84
N VAL A 452 -3.31 -12.18 2.88
CA VAL A 452 -3.21 -11.35 4.07
C VAL A 452 -2.39 -12.13 5.09
N PHE A 453 -1.19 -11.63 5.39
CA PHE A 453 -0.31 -12.16 6.41
C PHE A 453 -0.59 -11.51 7.76
N ASP A 454 -0.26 -12.20 8.84
CA ASP A 454 -0.20 -11.62 10.18
C ASP A 454 0.73 -10.39 10.22
N SER A 455 0.45 -9.44 11.11
CA SER A 455 1.20 -8.18 11.20
C SER A 455 2.65 -8.37 11.62
N GLU A 456 2.93 -9.43 12.38
CA GLU A 456 4.27 -9.70 12.93
C GLU A 456 4.85 -11.01 12.38
N LYS A 457 4.01 -12.04 12.22
CA LYS A 457 4.45 -13.38 11.81
C LYS A 457 4.28 -13.64 10.32
N PRO A 458 5.08 -14.53 9.72
CA PRO A 458 4.91 -14.98 8.34
C PRO A 458 3.81 -16.05 8.25
N GLU A 459 2.62 -15.76 8.77
CA GLU A 459 1.47 -16.69 8.76
C GLU A 459 0.33 -16.09 7.93
N VAL A 460 -0.28 -16.88 7.03
CA VAL A 460 -1.41 -16.41 6.21
C VAL A 460 -2.69 -16.46 7.04
N ARG A 461 -3.32 -15.29 7.22
CA ARG A 461 -4.59 -15.09 7.93
C ARG A 461 -5.79 -15.21 7.01
N ALA A 462 -5.65 -14.83 5.73
CA ALA A 462 -6.71 -14.95 4.75
C ALA A 462 -6.19 -15.02 3.30
N VAL A 463 -6.82 -15.85 2.48
CA VAL A 463 -6.68 -15.88 1.02
C VAL A 463 -7.85 -15.10 0.41
N LEU A 464 -7.52 -14.07 -0.37
CA LEU A 464 -8.44 -13.22 -1.11
C LEU A 464 -8.39 -13.58 -2.59
N GLY A 465 -9.31 -13.04 -3.42
CA GLY A 465 -9.14 -13.13 -4.89
C GLY A 465 -9.77 -14.34 -5.58
N TRP A 466 -10.69 -15.05 -4.94
CA TRP A 466 -11.39 -16.24 -5.44
C TRP A 466 -12.33 -16.04 -6.66
N GLY A 467 -12.27 -14.90 -7.35
CA GLY A 467 -13.16 -14.62 -8.49
C GLY A 467 -12.89 -15.48 -9.72
N LEU A 468 -11.70 -16.08 -9.81
CA LEU A 468 -11.26 -16.95 -10.91
C LEU A 468 -11.17 -18.42 -10.47
N SER A 469 -11.74 -18.77 -9.32
CA SER A 469 -11.67 -20.11 -8.77
C SER A 469 -12.31 -21.13 -9.71
N ALA A 470 -11.68 -22.28 -9.87
CA ALA A 470 -12.17 -23.36 -10.72
C ALA A 470 -11.77 -24.71 -10.12
N VAL A 471 -12.15 -25.80 -10.77
CA VAL A 471 -11.58 -27.12 -10.51
C VAL A 471 -10.69 -27.46 -11.70
N GLY A 472 -9.50 -28.01 -11.47
CA GLY A 472 -8.58 -28.30 -12.56
C GLY A 472 -7.22 -28.82 -12.08
N ASP A 473 -6.22 -28.70 -12.96
CA ASP A 473 -4.87 -29.15 -12.66
C ASP A 473 -4.16 -28.19 -11.68
N PRO A 474 -3.70 -28.67 -10.50
CA PRO A 474 -3.05 -27.81 -9.49
C PRO A 474 -1.83 -27.04 -10.01
N LEU A 475 -1.20 -27.53 -11.07
CA LEU A 475 0.00 -26.91 -11.65
C LEU A 475 -0.26 -25.51 -12.21
N VAL A 476 -1.52 -25.19 -12.53
CA VAL A 476 -1.92 -23.84 -12.92
C VAL A 476 -1.65 -22.83 -11.80
N ASP A 477 -2.04 -23.14 -10.56
CA ASP A 477 -1.81 -22.22 -9.45
C ASP A 477 -0.33 -22.22 -9.00
N VAL A 478 0.37 -23.35 -9.10
CA VAL A 478 1.82 -23.40 -8.83
C VAL A 478 2.57 -22.50 -9.82
N ALA A 479 2.25 -22.58 -11.12
CA ALA A 479 2.81 -21.68 -12.13
C ALA A 479 2.41 -20.22 -11.89
N SER A 480 1.14 -19.95 -11.54
CA SER A 480 0.67 -18.61 -11.20
C SER A 480 1.46 -18.00 -10.05
N SER A 481 1.78 -18.80 -9.03
CA SER A 481 2.57 -18.41 -7.86
C SER A 481 4.00 -18.00 -8.21
N CYS A 482 4.55 -18.53 -9.31
CA CYS A 482 5.92 -18.29 -9.78
C CYS A 482 6.04 -17.13 -10.78
N MET A 483 4.93 -16.58 -11.28
CA MET A 483 4.96 -15.56 -12.35
C MET A 483 5.80 -14.32 -12.01
N SER A 484 5.82 -13.91 -10.73
CA SER A 484 6.59 -12.74 -10.26
C SER A 484 8.08 -12.82 -10.54
N HIS A 485 8.65 -14.03 -10.65
CA HIS A 485 10.08 -14.23 -10.95
C HIS A 485 10.46 -13.87 -12.39
N TYR A 486 9.46 -13.86 -13.29
CA TYR A 486 9.64 -13.68 -14.71
C TYR A 486 9.04 -12.37 -15.23
N LEU A 487 8.45 -11.58 -14.33
CA LEU A 487 8.01 -10.22 -14.61
C LEU A 487 9.18 -9.24 -14.43
N PRO A 488 9.32 -8.21 -15.28
CA PRO A 488 10.35 -7.19 -15.11
C PRO A 488 10.20 -6.47 -13.76
N SER A 489 11.27 -6.41 -12.96
CA SER A 489 11.25 -5.70 -11.69
C SER A 489 10.99 -4.20 -11.88
N SER A 490 10.27 -3.58 -10.94
CA SER A 490 9.90 -2.16 -10.94
C SER A 490 11.10 -1.20 -10.75
N SER A 491 12.28 -1.71 -10.42
CA SER A 491 13.52 -0.94 -10.23
C SER A 491 14.37 -0.97 -11.51
N SER A 492 14.64 0.21 -12.06
CA SER A 492 15.35 0.44 -13.32
C SER A 492 16.85 0.10 -13.31
N ALA A 493 17.31 -0.72 -12.36
CA ALA A 493 18.74 -0.92 -12.08
C ALA A 493 19.20 -2.39 -12.09
N GLN A 494 18.30 -3.37 -12.30
CA GLN A 494 18.68 -4.79 -12.31
C GLN A 494 18.59 -5.37 -13.74
N PRO A 495 19.55 -6.22 -14.16
CA PRO A 495 19.48 -6.89 -15.46
C PRO A 495 18.24 -7.78 -15.57
N GLU A 496 17.84 -8.06 -16.81
CA GLU A 496 16.76 -9.01 -17.16
C GLU A 496 17.00 -10.36 -16.45
N ASN A 497 16.00 -10.83 -15.69
CA ASN A 497 15.98 -12.03 -14.83
C ASN A 497 16.84 -11.98 -13.57
N LYS A 498 16.19 -11.70 -12.43
CA LYS A 498 15.90 -12.70 -11.38
C LYS A 498 15.52 -12.00 -10.08
N LEU A 499 14.45 -12.46 -9.44
CA LEU A 499 14.18 -12.25 -8.00
C LEU A 499 15.21 -13.00 -7.13
N GLU A 500 16.47 -13.12 -7.57
CA GLU A 500 17.59 -13.73 -6.83
C GLU A 500 18.16 -12.71 -5.86
N SER A 501 17.32 -12.28 -4.91
CA SER A 501 17.79 -11.59 -3.72
C SER A 501 17.92 -12.61 -2.59
N GLU A 502 18.92 -12.45 -1.73
CA GLU A 502 19.11 -13.33 -0.57
C GLU A 502 17.78 -13.55 0.17
N GLY A 503 17.38 -14.82 0.31
CA GLY A 503 16.19 -15.23 1.04
C GLY A 503 14.90 -15.41 0.24
N ILE A 504 14.83 -15.03 -1.03
CA ILE A 504 13.68 -15.35 -1.88
C ILE A 504 13.94 -16.70 -2.56
N PRO A 505 13.08 -17.71 -2.40
CA PRO A 505 13.23 -18.97 -3.10
C PRO A 505 13.04 -18.78 -4.61
N SER A 506 13.87 -19.45 -5.39
CA SER A 506 13.68 -19.60 -6.83
C SER A 506 12.35 -20.30 -7.16
N ALA A 507 11.92 -20.21 -8.43
CA ALA A 507 10.72 -20.93 -8.87
C ALA A 507 10.89 -22.46 -8.69
N GLU A 508 12.10 -22.95 -8.86
CA GLU A 508 12.50 -24.34 -8.62
C GLU A 508 12.38 -24.72 -7.14
N GLU A 509 12.88 -23.90 -6.21
CA GLU A 509 12.75 -24.17 -4.77
C GLU A 509 11.29 -24.11 -4.30
N MET A 510 10.49 -23.17 -4.81
CA MET A 510 9.05 -23.13 -4.54
C MET A 510 8.34 -24.38 -5.05
N PHE A 511 8.71 -24.84 -6.24
CA PHE A 511 8.22 -26.10 -6.80
C PHE A 511 8.62 -27.31 -5.93
N GLU A 512 9.85 -27.37 -5.44
CA GLU A 512 10.32 -28.47 -4.59
C GLU A 512 9.54 -28.48 -3.27
N LEU A 513 9.33 -27.32 -2.65
CA LEU A 513 8.50 -27.18 -1.44
C LEU A 513 7.07 -27.71 -1.68
N TYR A 514 6.45 -27.33 -2.79
CA TYR A 514 5.11 -27.78 -3.15
C TYR A 514 5.08 -29.30 -3.42
N SER A 515 6.04 -29.80 -4.20
CA SER A 515 6.10 -31.21 -4.62
C SER A 515 6.34 -32.14 -3.44
N ASN A 516 7.24 -31.76 -2.52
CA ASN A 516 7.49 -32.49 -1.28
C ASN A 516 6.24 -32.53 -0.40
N ALA A 517 5.52 -31.41 -0.28
CA ALA A 517 4.29 -31.35 0.50
C ALA A 517 3.15 -32.17 -0.13
N MET A 518 3.05 -32.20 -1.46
CA MET A 518 1.95 -32.84 -2.18
C MET A 518 2.26 -34.27 -2.68
N GLY A 519 3.45 -34.79 -2.37
CA GLY A 519 3.91 -36.10 -2.82
C GLY A 519 3.91 -36.23 -4.34
N LEU A 520 4.52 -35.26 -5.03
CA LEU A 520 4.71 -35.26 -6.48
C LEU A 520 6.16 -35.61 -6.82
N GLU A 521 6.35 -36.60 -7.71
CA GLU A 521 7.69 -37.04 -8.12
C GLU A 521 8.31 -36.15 -9.20
N SER A 522 7.48 -35.55 -10.07
CA SER A 522 7.91 -34.58 -11.08
C SER A 522 6.71 -33.76 -11.59
N ILE A 523 6.98 -32.61 -12.20
CA ILE A 523 5.97 -31.83 -12.92
C ILE A 523 6.34 -31.80 -14.42
N PRO A 524 5.65 -32.60 -15.26
CA PRO A 524 5.86 -32.52 -16.70
C PRO A 524 5.29 -31.20 -17.24
N ASN A 525 5.81 -30.74 -18.37
CA ASN A 525 5.26 -29.62 -19.13
C ASN A 525 5.20 -28.27 -18.37
N TRP A 526 6.14 -27.99 -17.46
CA TRP A 526 6.20 -26.72 -16.72
C TRP A 526 6.10 -25.47 -17.62
N GLN A 527 6.78 -25.51 -18.77
CA GLN A 527 6.76 -24.43 -19.76
C GLN A 527 5.34 -24.14 -20.28
N PHE A 528 4.53 -25.19 -20.45
CA PHE A 528 3.13 -25.05 -20.83
C PHE A 528 2.34 -24.29 -19.77
N TYR A 529 2.45 -24.65 -18.49
CA TYR A 529 1.70 -23.99 -17.41
C TYR A 529 2.12 -22.53 -17.24
N MET A 530 3.42 -22.22 -17.34
CA MET A 530 3.89 -20.83 -17.32
C MET A 530 3.36 -20.04 -18.52
N ALA A 531 3.44 -20.59 -19.74
CA ALA A 531 2.87 -19.95 -20.93
C ALA A 531 1.36 -19.72 -20.79
N PHE A 532 0.64 -20.71 -20.24
CA PHE A 532 -0.80 -20.61 -19.98
C PHE A 532 -1.15 -19.53 -18.95
N CYS A 533 -0.40 -19.40 -17.86
CA CYS A 533 -0.65 -18.38 -16.85
C CYS A 533 -0.43 -16.94 -17.40
N PHE A 534 0.63 -16.72 -18.18
CA PHE A 534 0.85 -15.42 -18.83
C PHE A 534 -0.18 -15.14 -19.94
N PHE A 535 -0.58 -16.17 -20.69
CA PHE A 535 -1.70 -16.08 -21.63
C PHE A 535 -2.99 -15.64 -20.93
N HIS A 536 -3.34 -16.29 -19.83
CA HIS A 536 -4.54 -15.99 -19.05
C HIS A 536 -4.54 -14.53 -18.55
N GLU A 537 -3.41 -14.06 -18.02
CA GLU A 537 -3.26 -12.65 -17.60
C GLU A 537 -3.42 -11.69 -18.79
N ALA A 538 -2.88 -12.01 -19.97
CA ALA A 538 -3.07 -11.20 -21.18
C ALA A 538 -4.56 -11.13 -21.60
N VAL A 539 -5.31 -12.23 -21.48
CA VAL A 539 -6.77 -12.24 -21.74
C VAL A 539 -7.52 -11.35 -20.74
N ILE A 540 -7.15 -11.38 -19.46
CA ILE A 540 -7.74 -10.50 -18.43
C ILE A 540 -7.47 -9.03 -18.77
N LEU A 541 -6.22 -8.68 -19.08
CA LEU A 541 -5.85 -7.31 -19.46
C LEU A 541 -6.57 -6.83 -20.74
N GLN A 542 -6.72 -7.69 -21.74
CA GLN A 542 -7.50 -7.39 -22.95
C GLN A 542 -8.98 -7.15 -22.64
N THR A 543 -9.57 -8.00 -21.79
CA THR A 543 -10.96 -7.84 -21.34
C THR A 543 -11.15 -6.49 -20.65
N LEU A 544 -10.24 -6.14 -19.73
CA LEU A 544 -10.26 -4.86 -19.02
C LEU A 544 -10.06 -3.67 -19.98
N HIS A 545 -9.08 -3.74 -20.89
CA HIS A 545 -8.84 -2.71 -21.90
C HIS A 545 -10.10 -2.40 -22.69
N LYS A 546 -10.86 -3.43 -23.09
CA LYS A 546 -12.10 -3.26 -23.85
C LYS A 546 -13.24 -2.68 -23.02
N THR A 547 -13.45 -3.17 -21.79
CA THR A 547 -14.63 -2.83 -20.96
C THR A 547 -14.51 -1.48 -20.27
N THR A 548 -13.28 -1.02 -20.01
CA THR A 548 -13.01 0.24 -19.28
C THR A 548 -12.53 1.38 -20.19
N ALA A 549 -12.78 1.30 -21.50
CA ALA A 549 -12.31 2.28 -22.48
C ALA A 549 -10.79 2.54 -22.45
N GLY A 550 -9.98 1.49 -22.22
CA GLY A 550 -8.54 1.53 -22.41
C GLY A 550 -7.68 1.77 -21.16
N THR A 551 -8.18 1.50 -19.95
CA THR A 551 -7.38 1.69 -18.71
C THR A 551 -6.12 0.81 -18.66
N ALA A 552 -6.19 -0.43 -19.16
CA ALA A 552 -5.02 -1.28 -19.37
C ALA A 552 -4.31 -0.85 -20.65
N SER A 553 -2.98 -0.70 -20.63
CA SER A 553 -2.23 -0.34 -21.84
C SER A 553 -2.16 -1.53 -22.79
N THR A 554 -2.43 -1.32 -24.07
CA THR A 554 -2.26 -2.36 -25.10
C THR A 554 -0.85 -2.96 -25.09
N ARG A 555 0.14 -2.14 -24.75
CA ARG A 555 1.53 -2.55 -24.56
C ARG A 555 1.70 -3.62 -23.48
N HIS A 556 0.93 -3.57 -22.39
CA HIS A 556 1.03 -4.55 -21.31
C HIS A 556 0.51 -5.91 -21.75
N ILE A 557 -0.51 -5.92 -22.60
CA ILE A 557 -1.09 -7.14 -23.18
C ILE A 557 -0.04 -7.80 -24.09
N GLU A 558 0.63 -6.99 -24.92
CA GLU A 558 1.74 -7.44 -25.76
C GLU A 558 2.91 -7.98 -24.92
N ASP A 559 3.32 -7.29 -23.85
CA ASP A 559 4.40 -7.74 -22.98
C ASP A 559 4.08 -9.12 -22.35
N MET A 560 2.85 -9.33 -21.86
CA MET A 560 2.43 -10.64 -21.32
C MET A 560 2.43 -11.73 -22.41
N ALA A 561 1.94 -11.41 -23.61
CA ALA A 561 1.89 -12.35 -24.72
C ALA A 561 3.29 -12.74 -25.22
N GLU A 562 4.24 -11.81 -25.24
CA GLU A 562 5.64 -12.09 -25.61
C GLU A 562 6.33 -12.95 -24.55
N VAL A 563 6.15 -12.67 -23.25
CA VAL A 563 6.69 -13.53 -22.17
C VAL A 563 6.11 -14.95 -22.25
N ALA A 564 4.81 -15.07 -22.48
CA ALA A 564 4.17 -16.37 -22.66
C ALA A 564 4.71 -17.12 -23.89
N TRP A 565 4.91 -16.41 -25.00
CA TRP A 565 5.47 -16.97 -26.23
C TRP A 565 6.93 -17.43 -26.04
N ASP A 566 7.70 -16.70 -25.24
CA ASP A 566 9.05 -17.09 -24.81
C ASP A 566 9.04 -18.44 -24.08
N PHE A 567 8.07 -18.68 -23.19
CA PHE A 567 7.92 -20.00 -22.55
C PHE A 567 7.50 -21.09 -23.54
N ALA A 568 6.57 -20.79 -24.45
CA ALA A 568 6.09 -21.73 -25.47
C ALA A 568 7.20 -22.17 -26.45
N THR A 569 8.12 -21.25 -26.80
CA THR A 569 9.19 -21.51 -27.79
C THR A 569 10.51 -21.97 -27.18
N LYS A 570 10.73 -21.73 -25.88
CA LYS A 570 11.86 -22.30 -25.14
C LYS A 570 11.59 -23.79 -24.86
N GLU A 571 11.74 -24.64 -25.87
CA GLU A 571 11.94 -26.10 -25.69
C GLU A 571 13.25 -26.45 -24.94
N GLY A 572 13.95 -25.47 -24.36
CA GLY A 572 15.39 -25.57 -24.08
C GLY A 572 15.88 -25.20 -22.68
N PHE A 573 15.03 -24.85 -21.70
CA PHE A 573 15.49 -24.89 -20.30
C PHE A 573 15.34 -26.30 -19.76
N ARG A 574 16.40 -27.09 -19.95
CA ARG A 574 16.68 -28.32 -19.18
C ARG A 574 16.75 -27.97 -17.68
N ILE A 575 15.61 -27.81 -17.02
CA ILE A 575 15.59 -27.62 -15.56
C ILE A 575 15.03 -28.83 -14.82
N PHE A 576 14.30 -29.75 -15.47
CA PHE A 576 13.71 -30.90 -14.76
C PHE A 576 14.33 -32.28 -15.04
N ASN A 577 15.44 -32.36 -15.81
CA ASN A 577 16.08 -33.65 -16.15
C ASN A 577 17.20 -34.12 -15.21
N ALA A 578 17.37 -33.52 -14.03
CA ALA A 578 18.35 -34.01 -13.06
C ALA A 578 17.81 -33.93 -11.61
N MET A 579 17.08 -34.98 -11.21
CA MET A 579 16.81 -35.29 -9.80
C MET A 579 18.13 -35.57 -9.04
N PRO A 580 18.27 -35.17 -7.77
CA PRO A 580 19.11 -35.90 -6.83
C PRO A 580 18.42 -37.20 -6.44
N ARG A 581 19.18 -38.30 -6.52
CA ARG A 581 18.76 -39.65 -6.11
C ARG A 581 18.20 -39.64 -4.68
N ALA A 582 17.15 -40.41 -4.48
CA ALA A 582 16.72 -40.89 -3.17
C ALA A 582 17.94 -41.27 -2.32
N ALA A 583 18.10 -40.62 -1.17
CA ALA A 583 19.02 -41.09 -0.14
C ALA A 583 18.38 -42.34 0.48
N GLY A 584 18.81 -43.50 0.00
CA GLY A 584 18.64 -44.75 0.71
C GLY A 584 19.69 -44.87 1.81
N LEU A 585 19.21 -45.35 2.97
CA LEU A 585 19.87 -45.71 4.24
C LEU A 585 20.15 -44.56 5.22
#